data_AF-A0A497JHQ7-F1
#
_entry.id   AF-A0A497JHQ7-F1
#
_cell.length_a   1.000
_cell.length_b   1.000
_cell.length_c   1.000
_cell.angle_alpha   90.00
_cell.angle_beta   90.00
_cell.angle_gamma   90.00
#
_symmetry.space_group_name_H-M   'P 1'
#
loop_
_entity.id
_entity.type
_entity.pdbx_description
1 polymer ?
#
loop_
_entity_poly.entity_id
_entity_poly.type
_entity_poly.pdbx_seq_one_letter_code
_entity_poly.pdbx_strand_id
1 'polypeptide(L)' 'MLLENIWLALALFIFVWLYTWAKGMLGSAKLAILFAVIIFYLTIYSYPELVWIGVFIFFMATLGKDVLADIDLKLHER' A
#
# COMPACT_ATOMS: atom_id res chain seq x y z
N MET A 1 -14.10 -12.75 14.71
CA MET A 1 -13.54 -13.90 13.95
C MET A 1 -13.24 -13.57 12.50
N LEU A 2 -14.21 -13.51 11.57
CA LEU A 2 -13.89 -13.26 10.14
C LEU A 2 -13.24 -11.89 9.87
N LEU A 3 -13.78 -10.83 10.49
CA LEU A 3 -13.26 -9.47 10.33
C LEU A 3 -11.83 -9.30 10.88
N GLU A 4 -11.53 -9.95 12.01
CA GLU A 4 -10.20 -9.93 12.63
C GLU A 4 -9.16 -10.66 11.77
N ASN A 5 -9.55 -11.77 11.15
CA ASN A 5 -8.67 -12.50 10.23
C ASN A 5 -8.37 -11.70 8.96
N ILE A 6 -9.36 -10.99 8.43
CA ILE A 6 -9.19 -10.11 7.26
C ILE A 6 -8.28 -8.94 7.62
N TRP A 7 -8.46 -8.34 8.80
CA TRP A 7 -7.61 -7.26 9.28
C TRP A 7 -6.15 -7.69 9.42
N LEU A 8 -5.92 -8.88 9.98
CA LEU A 8 -4.58 -9.43 10.15
C LEU A 8 -3.91 -9.75 8.80
N ALA A 9 -4.68 -10.28 7.84
CA ALA A 9 -4.20 -10.54 6.48
C ALA A 9 -3.81 -9.23 5.76
N LEU A 10 -4.62 -8.18 5.87
CA LEU A 10 -4.32 -6.85 5.32
C LEU A 10 -3.08 -6.24 5.97
N ALA A 11 -2.96 -6.34 7.29
CA ALA A 11 -1.81 -5.85 8.03
C ALA A 11 -0.50 -6.53 7.57
N LEU A 12 -0.50 -7.86 7.43
CA LEU A 12 0.64 -8.62 6.92
C LEU A 12 0.96 -8.25 5.46
N PHE A 13 -0.06 -8.09 4.62
CA PHE A 13 0.12 -7.69 3.24
C PHE A 13 0.80 -6.31 3.13
N ILE A 14 0.29 -5.32 3.88
CA ILE A 14 0.86 -3.97 3.93
C ILE A 14 2.30 -4.01 4.43
N PHE A 15 2.60 -4.80 5.45
CA PHE A 15 3.94 -4.95 5.98
C PHE A 15 4.93 -5.52 4.94
N VAL A 16 4.54 -6.58 4.23
CA VAL A 16 5.37 -7.19 3.17
C VAL A 16 5.59 -6.22 2.01
N TRP A 17 4.54 -5.49 1.62
CA TRP A 17 4.65 -4.46 0.59
C TRP A 17 5.60 -3.33 1.01
N LEU A 18 5.46 -2.80 2.23
CA LEU A 18 6.36 -1.80 2.81
C LEU A 18 7.81 -2.28 2.85
N TYR A 19 8.03 -3.53 3.28
CA TYR A 19 9.36 -4.12 3.28
C TYR A 19 9.97 -4.21 1.88
N THR A 20 9.18 -4.64 0.89
CA THR A 20 9.64 -4.77 -0.50
C THR A 20 9.99 -3.41 -1.09
N TRP A 21 9.15 -2.41 -0.86
CA TRP A 21 9.41 -1.02 -1.25
C TRP A 21 10.64 -0.44 -0.56
N ALA A 22 10.75 -0.59 0.76
CA ALA A 22 11.90 -0.13 1.55
C ALA A 22 13.21 -0.80 1.11
N LYS A 23 13.17 -2.09 0.77
CA LYS A 23 14.32 -2.83 0.25
C LYS A 23 14.77 -2.28 -1.11
N GLY A 24 13.84 -1.91 -1.99
CA GLY A 24 14.12 -1.27 -3.26
C GLY A 24 14.78 0.10 -3.11
N MET A 25 14.40 0.88 -2.10
CA MET A 25 14.95 2.22 -1.85
C MET A 25 16.28 2.21 -1.10
N LEU A 26 16.44 1.33 -0.09
CA LEU A 26 17.59 1.35 0.83
C LEU A 26 18.73 0.42 0.41
N GLY A 27 18.48 -0.56 -0.48
CA GLY A 27 19.49 -1.51 -0.97
C GLY A 27 20.01 -2.53 0.07
N SER A 28 19.72 -2.34 1.37
CA SER A 28 20.13 -3.23 2.46
C SER A 28 18.92 -3.89 3.12
N ALA A 29 18.89 -5.22 3.12
CA ALA A 29 17.79 -5.99 3.70
C ALA A 29 17.61 -5.75 5.21
N LYS A 30 18.71 -5.57 5.95
CA LYS A 30 18.70 -5.30 7.41
C LYS A 30 18.15 -3.91 7.74
N LEU A 31 18.51 -2.89 6.95
CA LEU A 31 17.98 -1.54 7.14
C LEU A 31 16.51 -1.47 6.69
N ALA A 32 16.15 -2.17 5.61
CA ALA A 32 14.79 -2.21 5.09
C ALA A 32 13.80 -2.84 6.06
N ILE A 33 14.15 -3.94 6.73
CA ILE A 33 13.26 -4.57 7.72
C ILE A 33 13.05 -3.65 8.93
N LEU A 34 14.11 -3.01 9.43
CA LEU A 34 14.04 -2.08 10.55
C LEU A 34 13.14 -0.88 10.19
N PHE A 35 13.34 -0.32 9.01
CA PHE A 35 12.55 0.80 8.50
C PHE A 35 11.08 0.44 8.28
N ALA A 36 10.80 -0.73 7.70
CA ALA A 36 9.44 -1.23 7.51
C ALA A 36 8.70 -1.44 8.83
N VAL A 37 9.37 -1.96 9.87
CA VAL A 37 8.80 -2.09 11.22
C VAL A 37 8.47 -0.74 11.83
N ILE A 38 9.37 0.24 11.72
CA ILE A 38 9.14 1.60 12.25
C ILE A 38 7.94 2.24 11.55
N ILE A 39 7.90 2.21 10.21
CA ILE A 39 6.78 2.79 9.46
C ILE A 39 5.48 2.06 9.78
N PHE A 40 5.49 0.73 9.78
CA PHE A 40 4.30 -0.07 10.08
C PHE A 40 3.75 0.25 11.47
N TYR A 41 4.61 0.34 12.48
CA TYR A 41 4.20 0.74 13.83
C TYR A 41 3.62 2.16 13.86
N LEU A 42 4.30 3.14 13.27
CA LEU A 42 3.80 4.52 13.23
C LEU A 42 2.46 4.63 12.49
N THR A 43 2.30 3.88 11.41
CA THR A 43 1.12 3.95 10.53
C THR A 43 -0.07 3.21 11.15
N ILE A 44 0.14 2.04 11.77
CA ILE A 44 -0.95 1.25 12.36
C ILE A 44 -1.33 1.75 13.75
N TYR A 45 -0.35 2.18 14.55
CA TYR A 45 -0.56 2.51 15.96
C TYR A 45 -0.70 4.01 16.23
N SER A 46 0.10 4.86 15.57
CA SER A 46 0.10 6.31 15.84
C SER A 46 -0.82 7.10 14.91
N TYR A 47 -0.95 6.68 13.65
CA TYR A 47 -1.71 7.41 12.62
C TYR A 47 -2.51 6.44 11.72
N PRO A 48 -3.52 5.73 12.26
CA PRO A 48 -4.29 4.72 11.52
C PRO A 48 -4.95 5.25 10.25
N GLU A 49 -5.20 6.56 10.15
CA GLU A 49 -5.67 7.23 8.93
C GLU A 49 -4.69 7.12 7.75
N LEU A 50 -3.38 7.05 8.01
CA LEU A 50 -2.35 6.92 6.97
C LEU A 50 -2.39 5.55 6.29
N VAL A 51 -2.90 4.52 6.97
CA VAL A 51 -3.13 3.19 6.37
C VAL A 51 -4.05 3.30 5.16
N TRP A 52 -5.14 4.07 5.31
CA TRP A 52 -6.12 4.27 4.24
C TRP A 52 -5.57 5.08 3.07
N ILE A 53 -4.66 6.04 3.34
CA ILE A 53 -3.94 6.76 2.28
C ILE A 53 -3.05 5.80 1.49
N GLY A 54 -2.32 4.90 2.18
CA GLY A 54 -1.51 3.87 1.53
C GLY A 54 -2.35 2.92 0.65
N VAL A 55 -3.50 2.47 1.17
CA VAL A 55 -4.46 1.63 0.41
C VAL A 55 -5.00 2.38 -0.81
N PHE A 56 -5.37 3.65 -0.65
CA PHE A 56 -5.88 4.49 -1.75
C PHE A 56 -4.81 4.67 -2.86
N ILE A 57 -3.58 5.00 -2.49
CA ILE A 57 -2.46 5.12 -3.43
C ILE A 57 -2.20 3.80 -4.14
N PHE A 58 -2.24 2.66 -3.42
CA PHE A 58 -2.07 1.34 -4.01
C PHE A 58 -3.15 1.02 -5.05
N PHE A 59 -4.43 1.32 -4.74
CA PHE A 59 -5.54 1.16 -5.66
C PHE A 59 -5.38 2.05 -6.91
N MET A 60 -5.00 3.31 -6.73
CA MET A 60 -4.74 4.23 -7.85
C MET A 60 -3.54 3.80 -8.70
N ALA A 61 -2.47 3.30 -8.09
CA ALA A 61 -1.28 2.84 -8.82
C ALA A 61 -1.56 1.56 -9.62
N THR A 62 -2.42 0.68 -9.09
CA THR A 62 -2.72 -0.64 -9.68
C THR A 62 -3.85 -0.58 -10.70
N LEU A 63 -4.95 0.13 -10.39
CA LEU A 63 -6.14 0.20 -11.23
C LEU A 63 -6.29 1.53 -11.98
N GLY A 64 -5.61 2.59 -11.54
CA GLY A 64 -5.79 3.92 -12.10
C GLY A 64 -5.37 4.02 -13.56
N LYS A 65 -4.42 3.20 -14.03
CA LYS A 65 -4.02 3.17 -15.45
C LYS A 65 -5.15 2.69 -16.34
N ASP A 66 -5.84 1.63 -15.94
CA ASP A 66 -6.94 1.04 -16.71
C ASP A 66 -8.19 1.93 -16.66
N VAL A 67 -8.47 2.53 -15.50
CA VAL A 67 -9.59 3.46 -15.33
C VAL A 67 -9.38 4.75 -16.11
N LEU A 68 -8.16 5.31 -16.11
CA LEU A 68 -7.84 6.49 -16.92
C LEU A 68 -7.90 6.19 -18.42
N ALA A 69 -7.45 5.00 -18.85
CA ALA A 69 -7.55 4.58 -20.24
C ALA A 69 -9.01 4.44 -20.70
N ASP A 70 -9.89 3.87 -19.86
CA ASP A 70 -11.32 3.73 -20.17
C ASP A 70 -12.06 5.08 -20.21
N ILE A 71 -11.64 6.04 -19.37
CA ILE A 71 -12.19 7.42 -19.39
C ILE A 71 -11.74 8.17 -20.65
N ASP A 72 -10.46 8.06 -21.05
CA ASP A 72 -9.92 8.72 -22.24
C ASP A 72 -10.60 8.22 -23.54
N LEU A 73 -10.79 6.90 -23.67
CA LEU A 73 -11.53 6.29 -24.78
C LEU A 73 -12.96 6.82 -24.89
N LYS A 74 -13.69 6.91 -23.77
CA LYS A 74 -15.07 7.44 -23.75
C LYS A 74 -15.18 8.93 -24.01
N LEU A 75 -14.09 9.69 -23.84
CA LEU A 75 -14.05 11.12 -24.11
C LEU A 75 -13.80 11.42 -25.59
N HIS A 76 -13.08 10.53 -26.30
CA HIS A 76 -12.80 10.65 -27.73
C HIS A 76 -13.93 10.14 -28.64
N GLU A 77 -14.87 9.34 -28.11
CA GLU A 77 -16.07 8.88 -28.83
C GLU A 77 -17.26 9.87 -28.78
N ARG A 78 -17.13 11.00 -28.06
CA ARG A 78 -18.14 12.08 -28.03
C ARG A 78 -17.72 13.27 -28.89
#